data_AF-A0A1A6GRG6-F1
#
_entry.id   AF-A0A1A6GRG6-F1
#
_cell.length_a   1.000
_cell.length_b   1.000
_cell.length_c   1.000
_cell.angle_alpha   90.00
_cell.angle_beta   90.00
_cell.angle_gamma   90.00
#
_symmetry.space_group_name_H-M   'P 1'
#
loop_
_entity.id
_entity.type
_entity.pdbx_description
1 polymer ?
#
loop_
_entity_poly.entity_id
_entity_poly.type
_entity_poly.pdbx_seq_one_letter_code
_entity_poly.pdbx_strand_id
1 'polypeptide(L)'
;MPDGQSLPIPPIILAELGNDPKKPTVCFYGHLDVQPAQKDDGWLTDPYTLTEVDGKLYGRGATDNKGPVLAWINTVSAFRALEQDLPVNIKFILEGMEEAGSVSLEGLVQREKDRFFSSVDYIVISDNLWISRRKPALTYGTRGNCYFMVEVLASSTCGEIGAVKCRDQDFHSGTFGGILNEPMADLVALLGSLVDSSGHILIPGIYDEMAPLTEEEKALYENIDLDLEEHRKSSQVEKFLFDTKVKQHLEVVFSKRNSSNKMAVSMVLGLHPWTANIDDTQYLAAKRAIKTVFGVDPDMIQDGSTIPIAKLFQAITQKSVMMLPLGAVDDGEHSQNEKINRWNYIQGSKLFAAFFLELSKQHSDNRGQSSRFSAVRGQSELSESLQVFHPTLSHVATPAWLQCGILKESVIKVNYIYREIRGSLGSTHGRPHSGVVGLSFISLSGVTLCVAQPSNENTVRSEPTR
;
A
#
# COMPACT_ATOMS: atom_id res chain seq x y z
N MET A 1 23.88 -3.94 -2.53
CA MET A 1 24.24 -2.53 -2.32
C MET A 1 25.29 -2.11 -3.36
N PRO A 2 25.41 -0.82 -3.72
CA PRO A 2 26.35 -0.33 -4.74
C PRO A 2 27.84 -0.60 -4.44
N ASP A 3 28.18 -0.83 -3.18
CA ASP A 3 29.52 -1.20 -2.68
C ASP A 3 29.79 -2.72 -2.70
N GLY A 4 28.87 -3.51 -3.27
CA GLY A 4 28.96 -4.97 -3.31
C GLY A 4 28.46 -5.68 -2.04
N GLN A 5 28.00 -4.97 -1.00
CA GLN A 5 27.41 -5.62 0.17
C GLN A 5 26.06 -6.26 -0.16
N SER A 6 25.87 -7.48 0.34
CA SER A 6 24.57 -8.17 0.36
C SER A 6 23.95 -8.02 1.75
N LEU A 7 22.72 -7.50 1.80
CA LEU A 7 21.92 -7.46 3.02
C LEU A 7 20.99 -8.68 3.04
N PRO A 8 20.77 -9.34 4.20
CA PRO A 8 19.80 -10.42 4.29
C PRO A 8 18.39 -9.88 4.01
N ILE A 9 17.64 -10.55 3.14
CA ILE A 9 16.25 -10.20 2.84
C ILE A 9 15.42 -10.32 4.14
N PRO A 10 14.67 -9.29 4.55
CA PRO A 10 13.77 -9.35 5.68
C PRO A 10 12.77 -10.53 5.59
N PRO A 11 12.42 -11.17 6.71
CA PRO A 11 11.48 -12.28 6.70
C PRO A 11 10.07 -11.79 6.34
N ILE A 12 9.38 -12.53 5.48
CA ILE A 12 7.95 -12.34 5.25
C ILE A 12 7.19 -13.06 6.37
N ILE A 13 6.33 -12.32 7.08
CA ILE A 13 5.53 -12.82 8.19
C ILE A 13 4.27 -13.46 7.63
N LEU A 14 4.10 -14.77 7.85
CA LEU A 14 2.84 -15.48 7.65
C LEU A 14 2.22 -15.80 9.01
N ALA A 15 1.06 -15.21 9.30
CA ALA A 15 0.36 -15.44 10.57
C ALA A 15 -1.14 -15.75 10.35
N GLU A 16 -1.72 -16.57 11.22
CA GLU A 16 -3.12 -16.98 11.16
C GLU A 16 -3.82 -16.76 12.50
N LEU A 17 -5.08 -16.34 12.46
CA LEU A 17 -5.90 -16.06 13.62
C LEU A 17 -7.34 -16.52 13.40
N GLY A 18 -7.67 -17.66 14.02
CA GLY A 18 -8.94 -18.35 13.78
C GLY A 18 -8.87 -19.30 12.58
N ASN A 19 -9.61 -20.40 12.68
CA ASN A 19 -9.69 -21.45 11.67
C ASN A 19 -11.11 -22.08 11.61
N ASP A 20 -12.14 -21.32 11.97
CA ASP A 20 -13.52 -21.81 12.00
C ASP A 20 -14.04 -21.99 10.56
N PRO A 21 -14.36 -23.21 10.10
CA PRO A 21 -14.85 -23.47 8.75
C PRO A 21 -16.26 -22.91 8.48
N LYS A 22 -16.92 -22.28 9.47
CA LYS A 22 -18.19 -21.55 9.29
C LYS A 22 -18.00 -20.09 8.92
N LYS A 23 -16.81 -19.52 9.18
CA LYS A 23 -16.48 -18.11 8.92
C LYS A 23 -15.76 -17.94 7.59
N PRO A 24 -15.88 -16.78 6.91
CA PRO A 24 -15.00 -16.46 5.81
C PRO A 24 -13.57 -16.22 6.32
N THR A 25 -12.58 -16.43 5.47
CA THR A 25 -11.17 -16.16 5.77
C THR A 25 -10.65 -15.00 4.93
N VAL A 26 -10.22 -13.94 5.61
CA VAL A 26 -9.66 -12.74 4.99
C VAL A 26 -8.15 -12.74 5.15
N CYS A 27 -7.41 -12.60 4.06
CA CYS A 27 -5.97 -12.36 4.10
C CYS A 27 -5.71 -10.85 3.97
N PHE A 28 -4.98 -10.29 4.93
CA PHE A 28 -4.49 -8.92 4.88
C PHE A 28 -3.04 -8.90 4.42
N TYR A 29 -2.75 -8.09 3.41
CA TYR A 29 -1.39 -7.74 3.00
C TYR A 29 -1.06 -6.29 3.38
N GLY A 30 0.20 -6.07 3.76
CA GLY A 30 0.84 -4.77 3.89
C GLY A 30 2.35 -4.95 4.10
N HIS A 31 3.10 -3.85 4.19
CA HIS A 31 4.55 -3.90 4.37
C HIS A 31 5.02 -3.06 5.58
N LEU A 32 6.28 -3.26 5.97
CA LEU A 32 6.87 -2.70 7.19
C LEU A 32 8.19 -1.95 6.96
N ASP A 33 8.81 -2.14 5.80
CA ASP A 33 9.81 -1.23 5.24
C ASP A 33 9.15 0.09 4.78
N VAL A 34 9.99 1.09 4.54
CA VAL A 34 9.59 2.46 4.21
C VAL A 34 10.67 3.14 3.37
N GLN A 35 10.30 4.11 2.54
CA GLN A 35 11.23 4.97 1.83
C GLN A 35 12.23 5.65 2.80
N PRO A 36 13.45 5.97 2.33
CA PRO A 36 14.37 6.82 3.07
C PRO A 36 13.75 8.17 3.46
N ALA A 37 14.25 8.74 4.55
CA ALA A 37 13.98 10.12 4.94
C ALA A 37 15.13 10.67 5.79
N GLN A 38 15.63 11.84 5.43
CA GLN A 38 16.57 12.64 6.21
C GLN A 38 15.94 13.98 6.53
N LYS A 39 16.33 14.59 7.66
CA LYS A 39 15.76 15.89 8.05
C LYS A 39 16.06 16.98 7.01
N ASP A 40 17.26 16.93 6.45
CA ASP A 40 17.77 17.90 5.46
C ASP A 40 17.08 17.79 4.09
N ASP A 41 16.28 16.75 3.83
CA ASP A 41 15.42 16.66 2.64
C ASP A 41 14.32 17.75 2.64
N GLY A 42 14.01 18.34 3.80
CA GLY A 42 12.94 19.35 3.98
C GLY A 42 11.90 18.99 5.04
N TRP A 43 12.23 18.14 6.02
CA TRP A 43 11.32 17.78 7.11
C TRP A 43 11.31 18.83 8.23
N LEU A 44 10.11 19.24 8.63
CA LEU A 44 9.87 20.17 9.74
C LEU A 44 10.02 19.46 11.11
N THR A 45 9.71 18.16 11.16
CA THR A 45 9.90 17.28 12.33
C THR A 45 11.09 16.33 12.11
N ASP A 46 11.44 15.53 13.10
CA ASP A 46 12.32 14.37 12.87
C ASP A 46 11.49 13.29 12.12
N PRO A 47 11.95 12.77 10.97
CA PRO A 47 11.17 11.84 10.17
C PRO A 47 10.87 10.50 10.86
N TYR A 48 11.69 10.07 11.81
CA TYR A 48 11.53 8.79 12.51
C TYR A 48 10.99 8.96 13.94
N THR A 49 10.64 10.18 14.35
CA THR A 49 9.92 10.48 15.59
C THR A 49 8.51 10.95 15.29
N LEU A 50 7.53 10.05 15.43
CA LEU A 50 6.11 10.35 15.16
C LEU A 50 5.66 11.57 15.99
N THR A 51 5.32 12.66 15.32
CA THR A 51 5.01 13.95 15.94
C THR A 51 3.60 14.38 15.56
N GLU A 52 2.76 14.68 16.55
CA GLU A 52 1.37 15.07 16.29
C GLU A 52 1.18 16.59 16.29
N VAL A 53 0.65 17.12 15.19
CA VAL A 53 0.31 18.56 15.01
C VAL A 53 -1.07 18.66 14.38
N ASP A 54 -1.98 19.44 14.98
CA ASP A 54 -3.35 19.67 14.49
C ASP A 54 -4.14 18.40 14.11
N GLY A 55 -3.94 17.32 14.87
CA GLY A 55 -4.57 16.02 14.62
C GLY A 55 -3.96 15.21 13.48
N LYS A 56 -2.80 15.62 12.96
CA LYS A 56 -2.00 14.94 11.92
C LYS A 56 -0.77 14.29 12.56
N LEU A 57 -0.52 13.01 12.26
CA LEU A 57 0.57 12.22 12.81
C LEU A 57 1.72 12.22 11.80
N TYR A 58 2.68 13.14 11.93
CA TYR A 58 3.81 13.29 11.02
C TYR A 58 4.93 12.30 11.32
N GLY A 59 5.44 11.61 10.29
CA GLY A 59 6.56 10.68 10.36
C GLY A 59 6.61 9.74 9.15
N ARG A 60 7.81 9.26 8.78
CA ARG A 60 8.01 8.34 7.64
C ARG A 60 7.36 6.98 7.91
N GLY A 61 6.47 6.60 7.01
CA GLY A 61 5.58 5.46 7.07
C GLY A 61 4.45 5.57 8.09
N ALA A 62 4.03 6.80 8.41
CA ALA A 62 2.80 7.04 9.16
C ALA A 62 1.56 6.65 8.34
N THR A 63 1.54 6.93 7.03
CA THR A 63 0.49 6.45 6.11
C THR A 63 0.94 5.18 5.36
N ASP A 64 2.25 5.05 5.12
CA ASP A 64 2.82 4.14 4.12
C ASP A 64 3.86 3.17 4.72
N ASN A 65 3.53 1.94 5.14
CA ASN A 65 2.20 1.37 5.33
C ASN A 65 1.88 1.09 6.82
N LYS A 66 2.73 1.54 7.76
CA LYS A 66 2.65 1.11 9.17
C LYS A 66 1.37 1.59 9.87
N GLY A 67 0.84 2.74 9.50
CA GLY A 67 -0.46 3.23 9.98
C GLY A 67 -1.58 2.23 9.66
N PRO A 68 -1.84 1.94 8.39
CA PRO A 68 -2.76 0.89 7.95
C PRO A 68 -2.56 -0.49 8.58
N VAL A 69 -1.33 -1.04 8.58
CA VAL A 69 -1.05 -2.34 9.22
C VAL A 69 -1.45 -2.32 10.70
N LEU A 70 -1.05 -1.28 11.43
CA LEU A 70 -1.41 -1.12 12.85
C LEU A 70 -2.91 -0.88 13.05
N ALA A 71 -3.61 -0.21 12.13
CA ALA A 71 -5.04 -0.01 12.21
C ALA A 71 -5.82 -1.33 12.11
N TRP A 72 -5.35 -2.28 11.28
CA TRP A 72 -5.90 -3.64 11.21
C TRP A 72 -5.60 -4.44 12.48
N ILE A 73 -4.35 -4.42 12.97
CA ILE A 73 -3.95 -5.08 14.22
C ILE A 73 -4.75 -4.52 15.43
N ASN A 74 -4.96 -3.21 15.49
CA ASN A 74 -5.79 -2.56 16.52
C ASN A 74 -7.25 -3.00 16.46
N THR A 75 -7.79 -3.22 15.26
CA THR A 75 -9.15 -3.74 15.08
C THR A 75 -9.27 -5.13 15.71
N VAL A 76 -8.32 -6.02 15.40
CA VAL A 76 -8.24 -7.35 15.98
C VAL A 76 -8.08 -7.30 17.51
N SER A 77 -7.23 -6.39 18.02
CA SER A 77 -7.02 -6.24 19.46
C SER A 77 -8.28 -5.71 20.17
N ALA A 78 -9.10 -4.89 19.52
CA ALA A 78 -10.36 -4.39 20.07
C ALA A 78 -11.40 -5.51 20.27
N PHE A 79 -11.62 -6.38 19.28
CA PHE A 79 -12.49 -7.56 19.45
C PHE A 79 -11.99 -8.45 20.61
N ARG A 80 -10.68 -8.74 20.64
CA ARG A 80 -10.05 -9.54 21.71
C ARG A 80 -10.20 -8.92 23.10
N ALA A 81 -10.00 -7.61 23.23
CA ALA A 81 -10.11 -6.89 24.51
C ALA A 81 -11.57 -6.68 24.98
N LEU A 82 -12.55 -6.83 24.09
CA LEU A 82 -13.98 -6.83 24.41
C LEU A 82 -14.53 -8.25 24.62
N GLU A 83 -13.68 -9.28 24.56
CA GLU A 83 -14.08 -10.71 24.59
C GLU A 83 -15.14 -11.07 23.54
N GLN A 84 -15.16 -10.30 22.44
CA GLN A 84 -16.05 -10.54 21.31
C GLN A 84 -15.40 -11.50 20.30
N ASP A 85 -16.22 -12.42 19.80
CA ASP A 85 -15.79 -13.35 18.76
C ASP A 85 -15.46 -12.60 17.46
N LEU A 86 -14.34 -12.96 16.82
CA LEU A 86 -13.94 -12.35 15.56
C LEU A 86 -14.88 -12.83 14.45
N PRO A 87 -15.54 -11.94 13.68
CA PRO A 87 -16.53 -12.35 12.68
C PRO A 87 -15.96 -13.17 11.51
N VAL A 88 -14.65 -13.10 11.30
CA VAL A 88 -13.93 -13.73 10.20
C VAL A 88 -12.67 -14.44 10.74
N ASN A 89 -12.18 -15.45 10.03
CA ASN A 89 -10.80 -15.91 10.21
C ASN A 89 -9.88 -14.89 9.54
N ILE A 90 -8.71 -14.61 10.13
CA ILE A 90 -7.76 -13.62 9.60
C ILE A 90 -6.43 -14.30 9.32
N LYS A 91 -5.90 -14.06 8.13
CA LYS A 91 -4.52 -14.35 7.76
C LYS A 91 -3.77 -13.05 7.50
N PHE A 92 -2.49 -13.01 7.81
CA PHE A 92 -1.60 -11.88 7.55
C PHE A 92 -0.44 -12.34 6.70
N ILE A 93 -0.14 -11.58 5.65
CA ILE A 93 1.13 -11.64 4.94
C ILE A 93 1.76 -10.24 4.98
N LEU A 94 2.78 -10.07 5.83
CA LEU A 94 3.48 -8.79 5.97
C LEU A 94 4.93 -8.94 5.51
N GLU A 95 5.37 -8.07 4.60
CA GLU A 95 6.76 -8.05 4.12
C GLU A 95 7.56 -6.83 4.58
N GLY A 96 8.81 -6.76 4.12
CA GLY A 96 9.76 -5.70 4.43
C GLY A 96 10.65 -5.36 3.23
N MET A 97 10.12 -5.46 2.01
CA MET A 97 10.82 -5.21 0.76
C MET A 97 9.95 -4.55 -0.32
N GLU A 98 8.73 -4.07 -0.02
CA GLU A 98 7.80 -3.51 -1.03
C GLU A 98 8.46 -2.34 -1.78
N GLU A 99 9.04 -1.43 -1.01
CA GLU A 99 9.74 -0.22 -1.43
C GLU A 99 11.04 -0.53 -2.24
N ALA A 100 11.43 -1.80 -2.24
CA ALA A 100 12.57 -2.37 -2.94
C ALA A 100 12.17 -3.47 -3.95
N GLY A 101 10.89 -3.53 -4.36
CA GLY A 101 10.37 -4.40 -5.41
C GLY A 101 9.93 -5.80 -4.96
N SER A 102 9.57 -5.97 -3.69
CA SER A 102 9.01 -7.20 -3.09
C SER A 102 9.81 -8.48 -3.40
N VAL A 103 11.13 -8.38 -3.29
CA VAL A 103 12.07 -9.45 -3.69
C VAL A 103 11.76 -10.76 -2.96
N SER A 104 11.49 -11.82 -3.75
CA SER A 104 11.10 -13.18 -3.31
C SER A 104 9.64 -13.39 -2.90
N LEU A 105 8.80 -12.35 -2.86
CA LEU A 105 7.39 -12.45 -2.45
C LEU A 105 6.58 -13.31 -3.43
N GLU A 106 6.75 -13.13 -4.75
CA GLU A 106 6.10 -13.96 -5.79
C GLU A 106 6.38 -15.46 -5.60
N GLY A 107 7.65 -15.81 -5.41
CA GLY A 107 8.07 -17.20 -5.18
C GLY A 107 7.50 -17.79 -3.87
N LEU A 108 7.26 -16.97 -2.85
CA LEU A 108 6.57 -17.40 -1.64
C LEU A 108 5.08 -17.64 -1.90
N VAL A 109 4.38 -16.69 -2.52
CA VAL A 109 2.94 -16.81 -2.81
C VAL A 109 2.66 -18.01 -3.72
N GLN A 110 3.54 -18.29 -4.69
CA GLN A 110 3.45 -19.47 -5.54
C GLN A 110 3.60 -20.79 -4.76
N ARG A 111 4.53 -20.87 -3.79
CA ARG A 111 4.70 -22.07 -2.94
C ARG A 111 3.58 -22.25 -1.92
N GLU A 112 3.01 -21.15 -1.44
CA GLU A 112 2.00 -21.14 -0.38
C GLU A 112 0.55 -21.11 -0.88
N LYS A 113 0.34 -21.00 -2.21
CA LYS A 113 -0.96 -20.98 -2.88
C LYS A 113 -1.90 -22.06 -2.36
N ASP A 114 -1.46 -23.32 -2.41
CA ASP A 114 -2.24 -24.49 -2.01
C ASP A 114 -2.01 -24.87 -0.52
N ARG A 115 -1.37 -23.97 0.24
CA ARG A 115 -1.05 -24.14 1.66
C ARG A 115 -1.64 -22.98 2.47
N PHE A 116 -0.87 -21.94 2.80
CA PHE A 116 -1.36 -20.76 3.51
C PHE A 116 -2.60 -20.12 2.85
N PHE A 117 -2.60 -19.97 1.52
CA PHE A 117 -3.72 -19.32 0.80
C PHE A 117 -4.89 -20.25 0.47
N SER A 118 -4.78 -21.57 0.71
CA SER A 118 -5.80 -22.56 0.34
C SER A 118 -7.19 -22.25 0.93
N SER A 119 -7.22 -21.79 2.19
CA SER A 119 -8.44 -21.47 2.92
C SER A 119 -8.87 -20.01 2.84
N VAL A 120 -8.16 -19.16 2.07
CA VAL A 120 -8.47 -17.72 1.95
C VAL A 120 -9.64 -17.52 0.99
N ASP A 121 -10.63 -16.72 1.37
CA ASP A 121 -11.74 -16.32 0.51
C ASP A 121 -11.47 -14.98 -0.18
N TYR A 122 -10.92 -14.01 0.57
CA TYR A 122 -10.72 -12.63 0.14
C TYR A 122 -9.33 -12.11 0.52
N ILE A 123 -8.73 -11.29 -0.35
CA ILE A 123 -7.45 -10.61 -0.08
C ILE A 123 -7.69 -9.10 -0.04
N VAL A 124 -7.25 -8.46 1.04
CA VAL A 124 -7.37 -7.02 1.26
C VAL A 124 -6.00 -6.39 1.42
N ILE A 125 -5.82 -5.29 0.71
CA ILE A 125 -4.68 -4.37 0.80
C ILE A 125 -5.24 -3.04 1.31
N SER A 126 -4.49 -2.31 2.12
CA SER A 126 -4.87 -0.96 2.58
C SER A 126 -3.64 -0.08 2.49
N ASP A 127 -3.30 0.33 1.28
CA ASP A 127 -1.96 0.83 0.93
C ASP A 127 -2.04 1.91 -0.15
N ASN A 128 -3.00 2.80 0.05
CA ASN A 128 -3.46 3.76 -0.94
C ASN A 128 -4.32 4.84 -0.26
N LEU A 129 -4.58 5.91 -1.01
CA LEU A 129 -5.23 7.12 -0.48
C LEU A 129 -6.68 7.27 -0.97
N TRP A 130 -7.42 8.16 -0.32
CA TRP A 130 -8.61 8.78 -0.90
C TRP A 130 -8.22 9.90 -1.86
N ILE A 131 -9.02 10.15 -2.90
CA ILE A 131 -8.80 11.24 -3.86
C ILE A 131 -9.38 12.59 -3.39
N SER A 132 -10.13 12.60 -2.28
CA SER A 132 -10.79 13.77 -1.69
C SER A 132 -10.68 13.72 -0.17
N ARG A 133 -10.65 14.90 0.48
CA ARG A 133 -10.73 15.00 1.95
C ARG A 133 -12.14 14.80 2.49
N ARG A 134 -13.17 14.84 1.63
CA ARG A 134 -14.58 14.87 2.03
C ARG A 134 -15.28 13.52 1.92
N LYS A 135 -14.84 12.63 1.02
CA LYS A 135 -15.48 11.36 0.72
C LYS A 135 -14.48 10.20 0.72
N PRO A 136 -14.77 9.09 1.43
CA PRO A 136 -13.96 7.88 1.39
C PRO A 136 -14.05 7.18 0.03
N ALA A 137 -13.06 6.35 -0.28
CA ALA A 137 -12.98 5.65 -1.56
C ALA A 137 -12.76 4.14 -1.43
N LEU A 138 -12.98 3.42 -2.53
CA LEU A 138 -12.54 2.05 -2.77
C LEU A 138 -11.77 2.00 -4.07
N THR A 139 -10.51 1.56 -4.02
CA THR A 139 -9.69 1.45 -5.23
C THR A 139 -9.90 0.09 -5.87
N TYR A 140 -10.24 0.10 -7.17
CA TYR A 140 -10.50 -1.11 -7.95
C TYR A 140 -9.57 -1.27 -9.17
N GLY A 141 -8.63 -0.35 -9.35
CA GLY A 141 -7.57 -0.48 -10.34
C GLY A 141 -6.37 0.40 -10.03
N THR A 142 -5.20 0.00 -10.51
CA THR A 142 -3.96 0.78 -10.46
C THR A 142 -3.30 0.74 -11.83
N ARG A 143 -2.50 1.77 -12.14
CA ARG A 143 -1.68 1.75 -13.35
C ARG A 143 -0.62 0.65 -13.28
N GLY A 144 -0.04 0.35 -14.43
CA GLY A 144 1.26 -0.31 -14.52
C GLY A 144 2.38 0.74 -14.55
N ASN A 145 3.62 0.31 -14.37
CA ASN A 145 4.79 1.18 -14.38
C ASN A 145 5.91 0.54 -15.20
N CYS A 146 6.56 1.33 -16.06
CA CYS A 146 7.78 0.95 -16.76
C CYS A 146 8.86 1.98 -16.46
N TYR A 147 9.86 1.59 -15.67
CA TYR A 147 10.97 2.45 -15.29
C TYR A 147 12.16 2.19 -16.21
N PHE A 148 12.75 3.25 -16.77
CA PHE A 148 13.82 3.15 -17.77
C PHE A 148 15.08 3.87 -17.30
N MET A 149 16.24 3.29 -17.60
CA MET A 149 17.54 3.94 -17.48
C MET A 149 18.07 4.24 -18.88
N VAL A 150 18.53 5.48 -19.08
CA VAL A 150 19.19 5.94 -20.32
C VAL A 150 20.64 6.28 -19.96
N GLU A 151 21.56 5.42 -20.35
CA GLU A 151 22.99 5.63 -20.17
C GLU A 151 23.59 6.19 -21.46
N VAL A 152 24.28 7.33 -21.37
CA VAL A 152 25.04 7.91 -22.48
C VAL A 152 26.52 7.96 -22.09
N LEU A 153 27.33 7.11 -22.72
CA LEU A 153 28.77 7.06 -22.49
C LEU A 153 29.53 7.75 -23.62
N ALA A 154 30.50 8.55 -23.23
CA ALA A 154 31.37 9.25 -24.15
C ALA A 154 32.22 8.24 -24.96
N SER A 155 32.42 8.44 -26.27
CA SER A 155 33.12 7.46 -27.12
C SER A 155 34.57 7.84 -27.44
N SER A 156 35.53 6.96 -27.07
CA SER A 156 36.97 7.18 -27.24
C SER A 156 37.64 6.29 -28.28
N THR A 157 38.62 6.89 -28.98
CA THR A 157 39.65 6.21 -29.77
C THR A 157 40.95 5.91 -28.99
N CYS A 158 41.11 6.45 -27.77
CA CYS A 158 42.25 6.07 -26.92
C CYS A 158 42.09 4.62 -26.46
N GLY A 159 43.06 3.79 -26.83
CA GLY A 159 43.12 2.38 -26.45
C GLY A 159 43.42 2.17 -24.96
N GLU A 160 43.45 0.91 -24.56
CA GLU A 160 43.74 0.50 -23.18
C GLU A 160 45.17 0.88 -22.77
N ILE A 161 45.32 1.55 -21.63
CA ILE A 161 46.61 1.73 -20.96
C ILE A 161 46.60 0.82 -19.74
N GLY A 162 46.90 -0.46 -19.97
CA GLY A 162 46.75 -1.52 -18.96
C GLY A 162 45.28 -1.80 -18.64
N ALA A 163 44.98 -2.09 -17.37
CA ALA A 163 43.63 -2.44 -16.92
C ALA A 163 42.66 -1.26 -16.78
N VAL A 164 43.07 -0.04 -17.13
CA VAL A 164 42.24 1.17 -17.03
C VAL A 164 41.68 1.52 -18.40
N LYS A 165 40.34 1.48 -18.53
CA LYS A 165 39.66 2.06 -19.69
C LYS A 165 39.75 3.58 -19.58
N CYS A 166 40.42 4.20 -20.54
CA CYS A 166 40.82 5.62 -20.51
C CYS A 166 39.68 6.65 -20.56
N ARG A 167 38.40 6.29 -20.32
CA ARG A 167 37.27 7.19 -20.54
C ARG A 167 36.13 7.15 -19.52
N ASP A 168 36.35 6.54 -18.36
CA ASP A 168 35.48 6.69 -17.18
C ASP A 168 35.84 7.97 -16.37
N GLN A 169 36.70 8.84 -16.91
CA GLN A 169 37.19 10.07 -16.27
C GLN A 169 36.46 11.31 -16.79
N ASP A 170 36.04 12.19 -15.87
CA ASP A 170 35.49 13.50 -16.20
C ASP A 170 36.52 14.44 -16.85
N PHE A 171 36.05 15.30 -17.76
CA PHE A 171 36.87 16.27 -18.49
C PHE A 171 36.68 17.70 -17.98
N HIS A 172 37.77 18.46 -17.87
CA HIS A 172 37.70 19.87 -17.51
C HIS A 172 37.03 20.69 -18.64
N SER A 173 35.83 21.19 -18.37
CA SER A 173 34.94 21.81 -19.39
C SER A 173 35.55 22.99 -20.14
N GLY A 174 36.42 23.79 -19.51
CA GLY A 174 37.12 24.88 -20.19
C GLY A 174 38.24 24.43 -21.15
N THR A 175 38.79 23.23 -20.96
CA THR A 175 39.92 22.71 -21.74
C THR A 175 39.45 21.85 -22.91
N PHE A 176 38.31 21.17 -22.76
CA PHE A 176 37.74 20.26 -23.75
C PHE A 176 36.38 20.73 -24.32
N GLY A 177 35.88 21.88 -23.86
CA GLY A 177 34.63 22.47 -24.32
C GLY A 177 34.67 22.81 -25.81
N GLY A 178 33.59 22.46 -26.53
CA GLY A 178 33.46 22.70 -27.97
C GLY A 178 34.20 21.72 -28.89
N ILE A 179 34.97 20.75 -28.35
CA ILE A 179 35.61 19.67 -29.14
C ILE A 179 35.09 18.27 -28.84
N LEU A 180 34.23 18.11 -27.81
CA LEU A 180 33.61 16.84 -27.44
C LEU A 180 32.13 16.80 -27.83
N ASN A 181 31.64 15.62 -28.20
CA ASN A 181 30.21 15.30 -28.03
C ASN A 181 29.97 15.08 -26.53
N GLU A 182 29.54 16.10 -25.81
CA GLU A 182 29.30 16.02 -24.36
C GLU A 182 28.10 15.08 -24.07
N PRO A 183 28.27 14.01 -23.26
CA PRO A 183 27.17 13.10 -22.94
C PRO A 183 25.94 13.79 -22.36
N MET A 184 26.15 14.85 -21.55
CA MET A 184 25.07 15.66 -21.00
C MET A 184 24.23 16.35 -22.09
N ALA A 185 24.85 16.85 -23.17
CA ALA A 185 24.13 17.49 -24.26
C ALA A 185 23.27 16.50 -25.05
N ASP A 186 23.71 15.24 -25.14
CA ASP A 186 22.93 14.15 -25.75
C ASP A 186 21.82 13.65 -24.80
N LEU A 187 22.13 13.44 -23.51
CA LEU A 187 21.17 12.99 -22.50
C LEU A 187 20.03 14.00 -22.31
N VAL A 188 20.33 15.30 -22.19
CA VAL A 188 19.31 16.36 -22.11
C VAL A 188 18.44 16.37 -23.36
N ALA A 189 19.04 16.18 -24.55
CA ALA A 189 18.30 16.12 -25.80
C ALA A 189 17.46 14.85 -25.95
N LEU A 190 17.77 13.75 -25.27
CA LEU A 190 16.95 12.54 -25.22
C LEU A 190 15.80 12.68 -24.21
N LEU A 191 16.08 13.20 -23.01
CA LEU A 191 15.08 13.37 -21.95
C LEU A 191 14.03 14.43 -22.31
N GLY A 192 14.45 15.59 -22.85
CA GLY A 192 13.54 16.64 -23.35
C GLY A 192 12.74 16.25 -24.60
N SER A 193 12.80 14.98 -24.98
CA SER A 193 12.23 14.38 -26.18
C SER A 193 11.18 13.31 -25.84
N LEU A 194 11.04 12.96 -24.55
CA LEU A 194 10.10 11.95 -24.05
C LEU A 194 8.66 12.46 -23.95
N VAL A 195 8.48 13.74 -23.65
CA VAL A 195 7.20 14.34 -23.28
C VAL A 195 7.19 15.82 -23.67
N ASP A 196 6.05 16.32 -24.14
CA ASP A 196 5.89 17.76 -24.42
C ASP A 196 5.41 18.57 -23.20
N SER A 197 5.25 19.88 -23.37
CA SER A 197 4.80 20.81 -22.31
C SER A 197 3.31 20.68 -21.92
N SER A 198 2.51 19.92 -22.67
CA SER A 198 1.17 19.45 -22.30
C SER A 198 1.19 18.04 -21.68
N GLY A 199 2.39 17.54 -21.38
CA GLY A 199 2.59 16.24 -20.77
C GLY A 199 2.28 15.05 -21.69
N HIS A 200 2.17 15.30 -23.00
CA HIS A 200 1.93 14.33 -24.07
C HIS A 200 3.15 13.42 -24.24
N ILE A 201 3.04 12.10 -23.99
CA ILE A 201 4.18 11.17 -24.13
C ILE A 201 4.44 10.90 -25.61
N LEU A 202 5.68 11.13 -26.04
CA LEU A 202 6.12 11.09 -27.43
C LEU A 202 6.61 9.68 -27.86
N ILE A 203 5.73 8.66 -27.82
CA ILE A 203 6.02 7.22 -28.15
C ILE A 203 4.83 6.52 -28.90
N PRO A 204 5.01 5.71 -29.98
CA PRO A 204 3.97 4.88 -30.61
C PRO A 204 3.98 3.50 -30.01
N GLY A 205 2.99 2.71 -30.37
CA GLY A 205 2.63 1.57 -29.55
C GLY A 205 2.01 2.05 -28.24
N ILE A 206 2.59 3.04 -27.54
CA ILE A 206 2.21 3.44 -26.18
C ILE A 206 0.75 3.91 -26.04
N TYR A 207 0.07 4.27 -27.15
CA TYR A 207 -1.38 4.52 -27.22
C TYR A 207 -2.13 3.60 -28.18
N ASP A 208 -1.43 2.76 -28.96
CA ASP A 208 -2.05 1.90 -29.96
C ASP A 208 -2.80 0.73 -29.32
N GLU A 209 -2.40 0.34 -28.09
CA GLU A 209 -3.08 -0.65 -27.25
C GLU A 209 -3.88 -0.02 -26.08
N MET A 210 -4.04 1.31 -26.03
CA MET A 210 -4.91 1.91 -25.01
C MET A 210 -6.38 1.58 -25.30
N ALA A 211 -7.07 1.04 -24.30
CA ALA A 211 -8.50 0.79 -24.38
C ALA A 211 -9.26 2.12 -24.62
N PRO A 212 -10.28 2.14 -25.50
CA PRO A 212 -11.13 3.31 -25.66
C PRO A 212 -11.99 3.52 -24.40
N LEU A 213 -12.14 4.77 -23.97
CA LEU A 213 -13.06 5.14 -22.89
C LEU A 213 -14.49 4.75 -23.29
N THR A 214 -15.15 3.92 -22.48
CA THR A 214 -16.56 3.55 -22.69
C THR A 214 -17.50 4.52 -21.97
N GLU A 215 -18.78 4.58 -22.37
CA GLU A 215 -19.75 5.44 -21.68
C GLU A 215 -20.06 4.92 -20.26
N GLU A 216 -19.95 3.61 -20.02
CA GLU A 216 -20.07 3.04 -18.67
C GLU A 216 -18.91 3.49 -17.77
N GLU A 217 -17.67 3.51 -18.28
CA GLU A 217 -16.51 3.98 -17.54
C GLU A 217 -16.59 5.49 -17.30
N LYS A 218 -17.00 6.26 -18.31
CA LYS A 218 -17.23 7.70 -18.21
C LYS A 218 -18.26 8.07 -17.13
N ALA A 219 -19.36 7.32 -17.03
CA ALA A 219 -20.38 7.52 -16.01
C ALA A 219 -19.87 7.28 -14.57
N LEU A 220 -18.80 6.48 -14.39
CA LEU A 220 -18.14 6.34 -13.08
C LEU A 220 -17.42 7.65 -12.71
N TYR A 221 -16.66 8.24 -13.64
CA TYR A 221 -15.91 9.48 -13.40
C TYR A 221 -16.82 10.70 -13.12
N GLU A 222 -17.98 10.81 -13.79
CA GLU A 222 -18.92 11.94 -13.62
C GLU A 222 -19.46 12.10 -12.19
N ASN A 223 -19.40 11.05 -11.36
CA ASN A 223 -19.94 11.02 -10.00
C ASN A 223 -18.87 11.05 -8.88
N ILE A 224 -17.59 11.13 -9.24
CA ILE A 224 -16.48 11.20 -8.27
C ILE A 224 -16.45 12.57 -7.59
N ASP A 225 -16.31 12.59 -6.27
CA ASP A 225 -16.19 13.80 -5.48
C ASP A 225 -14.77 14.40 -5.54
N LEU A 226 -14.43 15.11 -6.62
CA LEU A 226 -13.12 15.74 -6.79
C LEU A 226 -13.23 17.27 -6.95
N ASP A 227 -12.75 18.01 -5.95
CA ASP A 227 -12.53 19.46 -6.08
C ASP A 227 -11.11 19.70 -6.65
N LEU A 228 -11.07 20.15 -7.90
CA LEU A 228 -9.82 20.42 -8.62
C LEU A 228 -8.99 21.55 -7.97
N GLU A 229 -9.61 22.56 -7.35
CA GLU A 229 -8.90 23.64 -6.66
C GLU A 229 -8.39 23.21 -5.28
N GLU A 230 -9.08 22.32 -4.57
CA GLU A 230 -8.56 21.69 -3.36
C GLU A 230 -7.36 20.80 -3.71
N HIS A 231 -7.51 19.89 -4.68
CA HIS A 231 -6.45 18.97 -5.11
C HIS A 231 -5.21 19.72 -5.61
N ARG A 232 -5.41 20.79 -6.39
CA ARG A 232 -4.32 21.64 -6.89
C ARG A 232 -3.52 22.28 -5.75
N LYS A 233 -4.19 22.72 -4.69
CA LYS A 233 -3.57 23.30 -3.50
C LYS A 233 -2.88 22.26 -2.62
N SER A 234 -3.45 21.07 -2.43
CA SER A 234 -2.80 20.01 -1.65
C SER A 234 -1.55 19.47 -2.33
N SER A 235 -1.59 19.30 -3.65
CA SER A 235 -0.46 18.84 -4.45
C SER A 235 0.57 19.94 -4.78
N GLN A 236 0.36 21.17 -4.28
CA GLN A 236 1.29 22.30 -4.40
C GLN A 236 1.66 22.69 -5.85
N VAL A 237 0.72 22.56 -6.80
CA VAL A 237 0.94 22.88 -8.22
C VAL A 237 0.16 24.12 -8.67
N GLU A 238 0.70 24.90 -9.61
CA GLU A 238 -0.03 26.05 -10.18
C GLU A 238 -1.06 25.64 -11.25
N LYS A 239 -0.80 24.55 -11.98
CA LYS A 239 -1.67 24.03 -13.05
C LYS A 239 -1.48 22.51 -13.19
N PHE A 240 -2.55 21.77 -13.48
CA PHE A 240 -2.47 20.36 -13.85
C PHE A 240 -1.90 20.15 -15.27
N LEU A 241 -1.35 18.97 -15.51
CA LEU A 241 -0.41 18.76 -16.62
C LEU A 241 -1.04 18.29 -17.95
N PHE A 242 -2.25 17.71 -18.00
CA PHE A 242 -2.68 16.88 -19.14
C PHE A 242 -4.13 17.08 -19.63
N ASP A 243 -4.36 16.88 -20.94
CA ASP A 243 -5.68 16.61 -21.55
C ASP A 243 -5.71 15.38 -22.52
N THR A 244 -4.61 14.94 -23.16
CA THR A 244 -4.42 13.61 -23.84
C THR A 244 -3.00 13.47 -24.48
N LYS A 245 -2.55 12.28 -24.94
CA LYS A 245 -1.10 11.93 -25.14
C LYS A 245 -0.77 10.98 -26.35
N VAL A 246 0.31 11.16 -27.18
CA VAL A 246 0.70 10.37 -28.42
C VAL A 246 2.17 10.54 -29.05
N LYS A 247 2.87 9.46 -29.51
CA LYS A 247 3.84 9.24 -30.69
C LYS A 247 5.32 9.76 -30.85
N GLN A 248 6.15 8.97 -31.61
CA GLN A 248 7.58 8.53 -31.42
C GLN A 248 8.78 9.46 -31.29
N HIS A 249 9.81 8.98 -30.55
CA HIS A 249 11.08 9.70 -30.45
C HIS A 249 12.43 8.99 -30.16
N LEU A 250 12.68 8.33 -29.02
CA LEU A 250 14.06 8.14 -28.48
C LEU A 250 15.15 7.65 -29.45
N GLU A 251 14.99 6.47 -30.07
CA GLU A 251 15.98 5.91 -31.01
C GLU A 251 16.15 6.78 -32.27
N VAL A 252 15.05 7.42 -32.69
CA VAL A 252 14.99 8.35 -33.82
C VAL A 252 15.67 9.69 -33.48
N VAL A 253 15.66 10.12 -32.22
CA VAL A 253 16.36 11.32 -31.76
C VAL A 253 17.86 11.07 -31.65
N PHE A 254 18.29 9.97 -31.03
CA PHE A 254 19.72 9.67 -30.90
C PHE A 254 20.41 9.56 -32.27
N SER A 255 19.82 8.78 -33.18
CA SER A 255 20.34 8.60 -34.54
C SER A 255 20.43 9.91 -35.35
N LYS A 256 19.47 10.83 -35.20
CA LYS A 256 19.49 12.15 -35.85
C LYS A 256 20.61 13.08 -35.36
N ARG A 257 21.18 12.86 -34.17
CA ARG A 257 22.23 13.73 -33.62
C ARG A 257 23.61 13.47 -34.22
N ASN A 258 23.81 12.33 -34.90
CA ASN A 258 25.13 11.91 -35.44
C ASN A 258 26.26 12.01 -34.40
N SER A 259 25.92 11.74 -33.12
CA SER A 259 26.87 11.78 -32.01
C SER A 259 27.82 10.59 -32.08
N SER A 260 29.08 10.79 -31.71
CA SER A 260 30.03 9.69 -31.57
C SER A 260 29.76 8.80 -30.35
N ASN A 261 28.95 9.29 -29.38
CA ASN A 261 28.68 8.64 -28.10
C ASN A 261 27.91 7.32 -28.23
N LYS A 262 27.97 6.50 -27.19
CA LYS A 262 27.21 5.25 -27.08
C LYS A 262 25.99 5.49 -26.18
N MET A 263 24.81 5.08 -26.63
CA MET A 263 23.59 5.09 -25.84
C MET A 263 23.16 3.66 -25.55
N ALA A 264 22.79 3.39 -24.30
CA ALA A 264 22.04 2.21 -23.90
C ALA A 264 20.72 2.65 -23.25
N VAL A 265 19.63 2.02 -23.64
CA VAL A 265 18.32 2.16 -22.98
C VAL A 265 17.96 0.79 -22.42
N SER A 266 17.70 0.72 -21.12
CA SER A 266 17.24 -0.50 -20.46
C SER A 266 15.96 -0.23 -19.67
N MET A 267 15.00 -1.15 -19.75
CA MET A 267 13.85 -1.17 -18.86
C MET A 267 14.29 -1.88 -17.57
N VAL A 268 14.30 -1.13 -16.46
CA VAL A 268 14.73 -1.61 -15.14
C VAL A 268 13.57 -2.26 -14.39
N LEU A 269 12.35 -1.80 -14.65
CA LEU A 269 11.10 -2.30 -14.05
C LEU A 269 10.01 -2.29 -15.12
N GLY A 270 9.17 -3.32 -15.18
CA GLY A 270 8.03 -3.40 -16.09
C GLY A 270 6.88 -4.14 -15.43
N LEU A 271 5.79 -3.43 -15.16
CA LEU A 271 4.67 -3.88 -14.33
C LEU A 271 3.35 -3.62 -15.05
N HIS A 272 2.50 -4.64 -15.13
CA HIS A 272 1.19 -4.51 -15.76
C HIS A 272 0.17 -3.81 -14.85
N PRO A 273 -0.81 -3.08 -15.43
CA PRO A 273 -1.92 -2.56 -14.65
C PRO A 273 -2.78 -3.68 -14.03
N TRP A 274 -3.45 -3.31 -12.95
CA TRP A 274 -4.38 -4.16 -12.22
C TRP A 274 -5.78 -3.55 -12.25
N THR A 275 -6.78 -4.43 -12.35
CA THR A 275 -8.20 -4.11 -12.18
C THR A 275 -8.89 -5.27 -11.48
N ALA A 276 -9.90 -4.95 -10.68
CA ALA A 276 -10.75 -5.89 -9.95
C ALA A 276 -12.21 -5.82 -10.42
N ASN A 277 -12.98 -6.86 -10.08
CA ASN A 277 -14.42 -6.87 -10.26
C ASN A 277 -15.11 -6.15 -9.08
N ILE A 278 -15.71 -4.99 -9.35
CA ILE A 278 -16.34 -4.12 -8.32
C ILE A 278 -17.66 -4.66 -7.74
N ASP A 279 -18.17 -5.75 -8.34
CA ASP A 279 -19.36 -6.48 -7.90
C ASP A 279 -19.04 -7.68 -7.00
N ASP A 280 -17.75 -7.99 -6.77
CA ASP A 280 -17.35 -9.05 -5.86
C ASP A 280 -17.82 -8.78 -4.42
N THR A 281 -18.14 -9.85 -3.69
CA THR A 281 -18.72 -9.81 -2.34
C THR A 281 -17.97 -8.88 -1.37
N GLN A 282 -16.63 -8.85 -1.44
CA GLN A 282 -15.86 -7.96 -0.57
C GLN A 282 -16.03 -6.47 -0.88
N TYR A 283 -16.18 -6.08 -2.15
CA TYR A 283 -16.46 -4.68 -2.51
C TYR A 283 -17.85 -4.27 -2.01
N LEU A 284 -18.84 -5.17 -2.08
CA LEU A 284 -20.17 -4.92 -1.52
C LEU A 284 -20.15 -4.81 0.01
N ALA A 285 -19.35 -5.64 0.70
CA ALA A 285 -19.13 -5.55 2.14
C ALA A 285 -18.42 -4.25 2.54
N ALA A 286 -17.39 -3.85 1.79
CA ALA A 286 -16.66 -2.61 2.04
C ALA A 286 -17.51 -1.36 1.79
N LYS A 287 -18.32 -1.32 0.72
CA LYS A 287 -19.33 -0.26 0.48
C LYS A 287 -20.24 -0.06 1.69
N ARG A 288 -20.76 -1.16 2.27
CA ARG A 288 -21.63 -1.13 3.48
C ARG A 288 -20.87 -0.69 4.74
N ALA A 289 -19.65 -1.19 4.93
CA ALA A 289 -18.79 -0.84 6.06
C ALA A 289 -18.41 0.66 6.05
N ILE A 290 -18.02 1.19 4.88
CA ILE A 290 -17.76 2.62 4.69
C ILE A 290 -19.01 3.44 5.01
N LYS A 291 -20.18 3.07 4.46
CA LYS A 291 -21.44 3.76 4.75
C LYS A 291 -21.79 3.76 6.25
N THR A 292 -21.46 2.68 6.96
CA THR A 292 -21.70 2.54 8.40
C THR A 292 -20.80 3.45 9.23
N VAL A 293 -19.53 3.64 8.84
CA VAL A 293 -18.56 4.44 9.61
C VAL A 293 -18.58 5.92 9.24
N PHE A 294 -18.74 6.24 7.96
CA PHE A 294 -18.62 7.60 7.42
C PHE A 294 -19.97 8.23 7.02
N GLY A 295 -21.07 7.48 7.05
CA GLY A 295 -22.42 7.96 6.72
C GLY A 295 -22.69 8.19 5.23
N VAL A 296 -21.68 7.99 4.37
CA VAL A 296 -21.73 8.20 2.92
C VAL A 296 -21.27 6.95 2.18
N ASP A 297 -21.78 6.72 0.97
CA ASP A 297 -21.25 5.69 0.08
C ASP A 297 -19.87 6.10 -0.46
N PRO A 298 -18.91 5.16 -0.62
CA PRO A 298 -17.60 5.47 -1.17
C PRO A 298 -17.65 5.82 -2.66
N ASP A 299 -16.67 6.59 -3.12
CA ASP A 299 -16.32 6.60 -4.54
C ASP A 299 -15.58 5.33 -4.95
N MET A 300 -15.90 4.83 -6.15
CA MET A 300 -15.12 3.78 -6.80
C MET A 300 -14.04 4.45 -7.64
N ILE A 301 -12.77 4.32 -7.26
CA ILE A 301 -11.66 5.02 -7.91
C ILE A 301 -10.65 4.05 -8.52
N GLN A 302 -9.94 4.52 -9.54
CA GLN A 302 -8.65 3.96 -9.95
C GLN A 302 -7.53 4.85 -9.41
N ASP A 303 -6.38 4.26 -9.15
CA ASP A 303 -5.20 4.95 -8.64
C ASP A 303 -4.16 5.21 -9.74
N GLY A 304 -3.46 6.34 -9.63
CA GLY A 304 -2.37 6.71 -10.54
C GLY A 304 -1.05 5.99 -10.25
N SER A 305 -0.91 5.45 -9.04
CA SER A 305 0.20 4.61 -8.59
C SER A 305 0.19 3.21 -9.22
N THR A 306 1.14 2.36 -8.84
CA THR A 306 1.22 0.95 -9.23
C THR A 306 1.53 0.15 -7.98
N ILE A 307 0.62 -0.75 -7.59
CA ILE A 307 0.81 -1.69 -6.49
C ILE A 307 0.90 -3.09 -7.11
N PRO A 308 2.12 -3.60 -7.41
CA PRO A 308 2.31 -4.86 -8.14
C PRO A 308 1.64 -6.05 -7.48
N ILE A 309 1.56 -5.98 -6.16
CA ILE A 309 1.15 -7.05 -5.28
C ILE A 309 -0.32 -7.44 -5.45
N ALA A 310 -1.18 -6.48 -5.81
CA ALA A 310 -2.57 -6.79 -6.13
C ALA A 310 -2.70 -7.67 -7.37
N LYS A 311 -1.91 -7.38 -8.41
CA LYS A 311 -1.86 -8.21 -9.63
C LYS A 311 -1.30 -9.60 -9.34
N LEU A 312 -0.22 -9.66 -8.57
CA LEU A 312 0.46 -10.89 -8.16
C LEU A 312 -0.49 -11.82 -7.38
N PHE A 313 -1.17 -11.31 -6.35
CA PHE A 313 -2.15 -12.11 -5.60
C PHE A 313 -3.30 -12.58 -6.47
N GLN A 314 -3.90 -11.70 -7.28
CA GLN A 314 -5.02 -12.07 -8.14
C GLN A 314 -4.62 -13.14 -9.17
N ALA A 315 -3.45 -13.01 -9.79
CA ALA A 315 -2.94 -13.96 -10.77
C ALA A 315 -2.58 -15.33 -10.16
N ILE A 316 -1.86 -15.35 -9.03
CA ILE A 316 -1.42 -16.62 -8.42
C ILE A 316 -2.55 -17.31 -7.67
N THR A 317 -3.21 -16.60 -6.75
CA THR A 317 -4.19 -17.20 -5.83
C THR A 317 -5.56 -17.39 -6.46
N GLN A 318 -5.88 -16.66 -7.54
CA GLN A 318 -7.21 -16.64 -8.18
C GLN A 318 -8.33 -16.23 -7.19
N LYS A 319 -7.98 -15.44 -6.17
CA LYS A 319 -8.92 -14.84 -5.21
C LYS A 319 -9.23 -13.40 -5.61
N SER A 320 -10.38 -12.91 -5.15
CA SER A 320 -10.72 -11.49 -5.27
C SER A 320 -9.73 -10.66 -4.43
N VAL A 321 -9.24 -9.56 -5.01
CA VAL A 321 -8.35 -8.58 -4.34
C VAL A 321 -9.07 -7.23 -4.26
N MET A 322 -8.97 -6.57 -3.11
CA MET A 322 -9.54 -5.24 -2.89
C MET A 322 -8.53 -4.31 -2.21
N MET A 323 -8.50 -3.05 -2.64
CA MET A 323 -7.78 -1.97 -1.97
C MET A 323 -8.76 -1.10 -1.17
N LEU A 324 -8.55 -1.04 0.14
CA LEU A 324 -9.40 -0.34 1.11
C LEU A 324 -8.61 0.81 1.74
N PRO A 325 -8.54 1.99 1.07
CA PRO A 325 -7.67 3.09 1.49
C PRO A 325 -8.05 3.67 2.85
N LEU A 326 -7.04 3.98 3.65
CA LEU A 326 -7.20 4.79 4.87
C LEU A 326 -6.63 6.19 4.75
N GLY A 327 -5.56 6.39 3.98
CA GLY A 327 -4.88 7.68 3.90
C GLY A 327 -5.70 8.76 3.18
N ALA A 328 -5.42 10.02 3.47
CA ALA A 328 -6.04 11.16 2.78
C ALA A 328 -5.16 11.65 1.61
N VAL A 329 -5.77 12.32 0.62
CA VAL A 329 -5.14 12.85 -0.61
C VAL A 329 -3.91 13.75 -0.39
N ASP A 330 -3.69 14.23 0.83
CA ASP A 330 -2.59 15.11 1.20
C ASP A 330 -1.62 14.48 2.23
N ASP A 331 -1.62 13.15 2.36
CA ASP A 331 -0.78 12.42 3.33
C ASP A 331 0.72 12.45 2.99
N GLY A 332 1.11 12.50 1.71
CA GLY A 332 2.49 12.79 1.30
C GLY A 332 3.43 11.61 1.47
N GLU A 333 2.93 10.41 1.19
CA GLU A 333 3.68 9.18 0.93
C GLU A 333 4.88 9.46 0.00
N HIS A 334 6.00 8.79 0.25
CA HIS A 334 7.30 9.01 -0.41
C HIS A 334 7.89 10.45 -0.30
N SER A 335 7.13 11.44 0.20
CA SER A 335 7.54 12.85 0.30
C SER A 335 8.02 13.25 1.71
N GLN A 336 8.42 14.51 1.85
CA GLN A 336 8.77 15.14 3.12
C GLN A 336 7.52 15.52 3.90
N ASN A 337 7.56 15.39 5.23
CA ASN A 337 6.43 15.68 6.10
C ASN A 337 5.21 14.78 5.83
N GLU A 338 5.48 13.52 5.44
CA GLU A 338 4.46 12.46 5.39
C GLU A 338 3.69 12.42 6.71
N LYS A 339 2.36 12.28 6.62
CA LYS A 339 1.48 12.15 7.78
C LYS A 339 0.33 11.21 7.49
N ILE A 340 -0.23 10.62 8.55
CA ILE A 340 -1.61 10.13 8.53
C ILE A 340 -2.46 10.99 9.48
N ASN A 341 -3.68 11.37 9.08
CA ASN A 341 -4.58 12.04 10.01
C ASN A 341 -4.96 11.08 11.15
N ARG A 342 -4.94 11.55 12.42
CA ARG A 342 -5.45 10.77 13.57
C ARG A 342 -6.89 10.31 13.31
N TRP A 343 -7.72 11.16 12.71
CA TRP A 343 -9.09 10.80 12.37
C TRP A 343 -9.16 9.64 11.38
N ASN A 344 -8.41 9.70 10.26
CA ASN A 344 -8.32 8.60 9.28
C ASN A 344 -7.86 7.29 9.93
N TYR A 345 -6.80 7.32 10.75
CA TYR A 345 -6.32 6.15 11.49
C TYR A 345 -7.38 5.55 12.42
N ILE A 346 -8.05 6.38 13.23
CA ILE A 346 -9.04 5.93 14.22
C ILE A 346 -10.34 5.42 13.56
N GLN A 347 -10.87 6.14 12.57
CA GLN A 347 -12.04 5.67 11.83
C GLN A 347 -11.70 4.49 10.93
N GLY A 348 -10.45 4.37 10.44
CA GLY A 348 -9.95 3.23 9.70
C GLY A 348 -9.99 1.92 10.48
N SER A 349 -9.60 1.93 11.77
CA SER A 349 -9.83 0.76 12.63
C SER A 349 -11.33 0.44 12.82
N LYS A 350 -12.21 1.45 12.89
CA LYS A 350 -13.67 1.19 12.93
C LYS A 350 -14.18 0.64 11.58
N LEU A 351 -13.62 1.09 10.47
CA LEU A 351 -13.93 0.61 9.12
C LEU A 351 -13.60 -0.87 8.96
N PHE A 352 -12.40 -1.29 9.36
CA PHE A 352 -12.03 -2.71 9.36
C PHE A 352 -12.94 -3.53 10.28
N ALA A 353 -13.35 -3.00 11.45
CA ALA A 353 -14.29 -3.69 12.34
C ALA A 353 -15.66 -3.91 11.67
N ALA A 354 -16.21 -2.86 11.04
CA ALA A 354 -17.46 -2.93 10.30
C ALA A 354 -17.34 -3.88 9.08
N PHE A 355 -16.20 -3.87 8.39
CA PHE A 355 -15.93 -4.72 7.25
C PHE A 355 -15.91 -6.21 7.61
N PHE A 356 -15.30 -6.60 8.75
CA PHE A 356 -15.35 -7.98 9.24
C PHE A 356 -16.79 -8.44 9.48
N LEU A 357 -17.61 -7.59 10.10
CA LEU A 357 -19.03 -7.87 10.34
C LEU A 357 -19.83 -8.00 9.04
N GLU A 358 -19.61 -7.13 8.05
CA GLU A 358 -20.29 -7.19 6.76
C GLU A 358 -19.91 -8.43 5.93
N LEU A 359 -18.63 -8.83 5.93
CA LEU A 359 -18.20 -10.08 5.31
C LEU A 359 -18.86 -11.32 5.96
N SER A 360 -18.91 -11.35 7.29
CA SER A 360 -19.54 -12.47 8.03
C SER A 360 -21.03 -12.61 7.71
N LYS A 361 -21.75 -11.49 7.53
CA LYS A 361 -23.16 -11.48 7.09
C LYS A 361 -23.31 -12.06 5.69
N GLN A 362 -22.57 -11.54 4.72
CA GLN A 362 -22.68 -11.95 3.31
C GLN A 362 -22.25 -13.42 3.10
N HIS A 363 -21.25 -13.90 3.85
CA HIS A 363 -20.88 -15.32 3.85
C HIS A 363 -22.01 -16.22 4.35
N SER A 364 -22.73 -15.79 5.39
CA SER A 364 -23.90 -16.49 5.93
C SER A 364 -25.05 -16.50 4.94
N ASP A 365 -25.33 -15.38 4.28
CA ASP A 365 -26.37 -15.27 3.25
C ASP A 365 -26.06 -16.14 2.01
N ASN A 366 -24.81 -16.19 1.56
CA ASN A 366 -24.40 -17.03 0.43
C ASN A 366 -24.53 -18.54 0.73
N ARG A 367 -24.13 -18.98 1.93
CA ARG A 367 -24.40 -20.36 2.38
C ARG A 367 -25.91 -20.61 2.52
N GLY A 368 -26.66 -19.62 3.01
CA GLY A 368 -28.12 -19.62 3.06
C GLY A 368 -28.75 -19.84 1.69
N GLN A 369 -28.30 -19.13 0.65
CA GLN A 369 -28.80 -19.29 -0.72
C GLN A 369 -28.46 -20.67 -1.31
N SER A 370 -27.26 -21.20 -1.08
CA SER A 370 -26.91 -22.58 -1.46
C SER A 370 -27.84 -23.62 -0.79
N SER A 371 -28.22 -23.40 0.48
CA SER A 371 -29.18 -24.25 1.17
C SER A 371 -30.65 -24.02 0.79
N ARG A 372 -31.01 -22.89 0.15
CA ARG A 372 -32.40 -22.52 -0.16
C ARG A 372 -33.05 -23.28 -1.33
N PHE A 373 -32.37 -24.28 -1.90
CA PHE A 373 -33.06 -25.36 -2.60
C PHE A 373 -33.83 -26.31 -1.65
N SER A 374 -33.73 -26.12 -0.32
CA SER A 374 -34.62 -26.74 0.65
C SER A 374 -35.15 -25.75 1.72
N ALA A 375 -36.48 -25.70 1.81
CA ALA A 375 -37.30 -25.10 2.87
C ALA A 375 -37.36 -23.55 3.01
N VAL A 376 -38.43 -23.11 3.66
CA VAL A 376 -39.00 -21.75 3.63
C VAL A 376 -39.41 -21.30 5.05
N ARG A 377 -39.32 -19.98 5.30
CA ARG A 377 -39.82 -19.19 6.47
C ARG A 377 -39.03 -19.28 7.79
N GLY A 378 -38.88 -18.09 8.40
CA GLY A 378 -38.40 -17.84 9.76
C GLY A 378 -37.94 -16.38 9.87
N GLN A 379 -38.55 -15.58 10.75
CA GLN A 379 -38.35 -14.12 10.83
C GLN A 379 -37.93 -13.73 12.25
N SER A 380 -37.10 -12.67 12.35
CA SER A 380 -36.88 -11.79 13.51
C SER A 380 -36.58 -12.38 14.90
N GLU A 381 -35.36 -12.15 15.40
CA GLU A 381 -35.08 -11.94 16.83
C GLU A 381 -33.70 -11.26 17.01
N LEU A 382 -33.68 -9.97 17.40
CA LEU A 382 -32.46 -9.21 17.71
C LEU A 382 -32.82 -7.98 18.58
N SER A 383 -32.93 -8.17 19.90
CA SER A 383 -33.08 -7.03 20.83
C SER A 383 -32.63 -7.22 22.30
N GLU A 384 -32.31 -8.42 22.78
CA GLU A 384 -32.16 -8.64 24.25
C GLU A 384 -30.79 -9.14 24.76
N SER A 385 -29.83 -9.47 23.91
CA SER A 385 -28.61 -10.21 24.31
C SER A 385 -27.44 -9.39 24.90
N LEU A 386 -27.66 -8.21 25.47
CA LEU A 386 -26.58 -7.32 25.97
C LEU A 386 -26.90 -6.59 27.30
N GLN A 387 -27.27 -7.34 28.35
CA GLN A 387 -27.15 -6.88 29.74
C GLN A 387 -26.71 -8.02 30.67
N VAL A 388 -25.59 -7.87 31.38
CA VAL A 388 -25.27 -8.33 32.77
C VAL A 388 -23.74 -8.19 33.05
N PHE A 389 -23.39 -7.98 34.33
CA PHE A 389 -22.05 -7.68 34.91
C PHE A 389 -21.17 -8.96 35.07
N HIS A 390 -19.92 -9.03 35.58
CA HIS A 390 -19.08 -8.25 36.52
C HIS A 390 -17.57 -8.69 36.37
N PRO A 391 -16.52 -7.98 36.83
CA PRO A 391 -15.10 -8.31 36.51
C PRO A 391 -14.23 -8.81 37.68
N THR A 392 -13.14 -9.56 37.39
CA THR A 392 -12.01 -9.84 38.35
C THR A 392 -10.67 -10.24 37.68
N LEU A 393 -9.56 -9.60 38.11
CA LEU A 393 -8.15 -10.10 38.24
C LEU A 393 -7.35 -10.53 36.97
N SER A 394 -6.00 -10.63 36.93
CA SER A 394 -4.89 -9.77 37.43
C SER A 394 -3.50 -10.31 36.95
N HIS A 395 -2.59 -9.43 36.49
CA HIS A 395 -1.11 -9.59 36.30
C HIS A 395 -0.50 -10.68 35.36
N VAL A 396 0.51 -10.29 34.55
CA VAL A 396 1.93 -10.79 34.51
C VAL A 396 2.76 -10.07 33.40
N ALA A 397 4.09 -10.19 33.43
CA ALA A 397 5.12 -9.29 32.88
C ALA A 397 5.36 -9.22 31.34
N THR A 398 6.11 -8.18 30.93
CA THR A 398 6.47 -7.79 29.54
C THR A 398 7.87 -8.27 29.08
N PRO A 399 8.04 -8.79 27.84
CA PRO A 399 9.36 -9.12 27.28
C PRO A 399 10.14 -7.90 26.71
N ALA A 400 11.47 -8.02 26.64
CA ALA A 400 12.41 -6.91 26.38
C ALA A 400 12.50 -6.38 24.93
N TRP A 401 11.75 -6.93 23.98
CA TRP A 401 11.81 -6.53 22.56
C TRP A 401 10.98 -5.28 22.22
N LEU A 402 10.33 -4.68 23.22
CA LEU A 402 9.40 -3.54 23.09
C LEU A 402 10.12 -2.16 23.16
N GLN A 403 11.28 -2.02 22.51
CA GLN A 403 12.14 -0.82 22.56
C GLN A 403 12.19 0.00 21.25
N CYS A 404 11.14 -0.05 20.42
CA CYS A 404 10.94 0.95 19.36
C CYS A 404 9.93 2.02 19.81
N GLY A 405 10.32 3.30 19.78
CA GLY A 405 9.55 4.41 20.39
C GLY A 405 8.12 4.56 19.87
N ILE A 406 7.92 4.27 18.58
CA ILE A 406 6.64 4.39 17.86
C ILE A 406 5.54 3.52 18.51
N LEU A 407 5.89 2.36 19.09
CA LEU A 407 4.92 1.41 19.66
C LEU A 407 4.44 1.77 21.07
N LYS A 408 5.15 2.64 21.81
CA LYS A 408 4.75 3.01 23.19
C LYS A 408 3.50 3.89 23.22
N GLU A 409 3.30 4.74 22.22
CA GLU A 409 2.10 5.59 22.14
C GLU A 409 0.88 4.89 21.55
N SER A 410 1.08 3.86 20.70
CA SER A 410 -0.01 3.07 20.13
C SER A 410 -0.87 2.43 21.22
N VAL A 411 -0.23 1.88 22.26
CA VAL A 411 -0.89 1.27 23.43
C VAL A 411 -1.74 2.28 24.21
N ILE A 412 -1.36 3.56 24.24
CA ILE A 412 -2.12 4.63 24.88
C ILE A 412 -3.38 4.98 24.05
N LYS A 413 -3.30 4.88 22.71
CA LYS A 413 -4.42 5.15 21.79
C LYS A 413 -5.47 4.02 21.72
N VAL A 414 -5.14 2.77 22.08
CA VAL A 414 -6.13 1.67 22.21
C VAL A 414 -7.27 2.03 23.18
N ASN A 415 -6.96 2.66 24.31
CA ASN A 415 -7.98 3.11 25.29
C ASN A 415 -8.89 4.23 24.75
N TYR A 416 -8.45 5.00 23.76
CA TYR A 416 -9.28 6.01 23.10
C TYR A 416 -10.25 5.39 22.10
N ILE A 417 -9.76 4.47 21.24
CA ILE A 417 -10.58 3.66 20.33
C ILE A 417 -11.65 2.90 21.13
N TYR A 418 -11.26 2.29 22.25
CA TYR A 418 -12.13 1.56 23.17
C TYR A 418 -13.29 2.43 23.72
N ARG A 419 -13.03 3.68 24.12
CA ARG A 419 -14.06 4.62 24.58
C ARG A 419 -15.00 5.06 23.46
N GLU A 420 -14.44 5.35 22.29
CA GLU A 420 -15.19 5.78 21.08
C GLU A 420 -16.15 4.69 20.58
N ILE A 421 -15.68 3.45 20.40
CA ILE A 421 -16.51 2.31 19.95
C ILE A 421 -17.65 2.06 20.94
N ARG A 422 -17.37 2.14 22.25
CA ARG A 422 -18.38 1.96 23.30
C ARG A 422 -19.40 3.10 23.33
N GLY A 423 -18.99 4.33 23.01
CA GLY A 423 -19.87 5.49 22.89
C GLY A 423 -20.84 5.41 21.70
N SER A 424 -20.37 4.91 20.55
CA SER A 424 -21.23 4.69 19.36
C SER A 424 -22.29 3.59 19.53
N LEU A 425 -22.22 2.78 20.60
CA LEU A 425 -23.12 1.66 20.85
C LEU A 425 -24.05 1.87 22.06
N GLY A 426 -24.06 3.05 22.69
CA GLY A 426 -24.94 3.30 23.84
C GLY A 426 -24.99 4.74 24.32
N SER A 427 -26.07 5.46 24.00
CA SER A 427 -26.38 6.80 24.50
C SER A 427 -27.61 6.81 25.41
N THR A 428 -27.43 6.52 26.70
CA THR A 428 -28.39 6.88 27.76
C THR A 428 -27.67 7.47 28.99
N HIS A 429 -27.57 8.81 28.98
CA HIS A 429 -27.47 9.72 30.14
C HIS A 429 -26.94 9.17 31.49
N GLY A 430 -25.71 9.56 31.86
CA GLY A 430 -25.18 9.46 33.23
C GLY A 430 -24.04 10.45 33.47
N ARG A 431 -24.12 11.25 34.55
CA ARG A 431 -23.08 12.24 34.94
C ARG A 431 -21.87 11.57 35.64
N PRO A 432 -20.69 12.21 35.67
CA PRO A 432 -19.45 11.53 36.04
C PRO A 432 -19.24 11.42 37.55
N HIS A 433 -18.66 10.29 37.98
CA HIS A 433 -17.98 10.17 39.27
C HIS A 433 -16.49 9.87 39.07
N SER A 434 -15.69 10.46 39.96
CA SER A 434 -14.23 10.39 40.02
C SER A 434 -13.70 9.03 40.48
N GLY A 435 -12.57 8.57 39.94
CA GLY A 435 -11.78 7.53 40.62
C GLY A 435 -10.72 6.81 39.77
N VAL A 436 -9.46 6.99 40.17
CA VAL A 436 -8.31 6.06 40.04
C VAL A 436 -7.89 5.58 38.64
N VAL A 437 -6.66 5.95 38.25
CA VAL A 437 -5.96 5.42 37.07
C VAL A 437 -5.32 4.07 37.42
N GLY A 438 -5.85 2.98 36.87
CA GLY A 438 -5.21 1.65 36.90
C GLY A 438 -4.60 1.31 35.54
N LEU A 439 -3.28 1.15 35.49
CA LEU A 439 -2.56 0.69 34.29
C LEU A 439 -2.55 -0.84 34.24
N SER A 440 -3.25 -1.41 33.26
CA SER A 440 -3.22 -2.85 32.96
C SER A 440 -2.57 -3.08 31.59
N PHE A 441 -1.49 -3.86 31.57
CA PHE A 441 -0.83 -4.31 30.34
C PHE A 441 -1.30 -5.74 29.98
N ILE A 442 -1.49 -6.01 28.69
CA ILE A 442 -1.95 -7.31 28.17
C ILE A 442 -0.80 -7.98 27.42
N SER A 443 -0.61 -9.28 27.64
CA SER A 443 0.39 -10.12 26.94
C SER A 443 -0.23 -10.85 25.75
N LEU A 444 0.52 -10.95 24.65
CA LEU A 444 0.12 -11.67 23.44
C LEU A 444 0.57 -13.14 23.51
N SER A 445 -0.27 -14.01 24.06
CA SER A 445 -0.10 -15.47 23.98
C SER A 445 -1.21 -16.09 23.12
N GLY A 446 -0.87 -16.64 21.95
CA GLY A 446 -1.83 -17.29 21.04
C GLY A 446 -1.57 -17.15 19.54
N VAL A 447 -0.48 -16.49 19.12
CA VAL A 447 -0.06 -16.41 17.71
C VAL A 447 0.86 -17.58 17.40
N THR A 448 0.45 -18.45 16.46
CA THR A 448 1.38 -19.40 15.81
C THR A 448 2.16 -18.64 14.76
N LEU A 449 3.40 -18.27 15.07
CA LEU A 449 4.27 -17.52 14.16
C LEU A 449 5.13 -18.49 13.31
N CYS A 450 4.83 -18.61 12.03
CA CYS A 450 5.69 -19.31 11.08
C CYS A 450 6.62 -18.31 10.40
N VAL A 451 7.88 -18.25 10.84
CA VAL A 451 8.92 -17.46 10.17
C VAL A 451 9.46 -18.26 8.99
N ALA A 452 9.10 -17.86 7.78
CA ALA A 452 9.65 -18.44 6.55
C ALA A 452 11.02 -17.81 6.26
N GLN A 453 12.12 -18.50 6.60
CA GLN A 453 13.44 -18.16 6.09
C GLN A 453 13.61 -18.71 4.67
N PRO A 454 14.18 -17.94 3.71
CA PRO A 454 14.56 -18.48 2.43
C PRO A 454 15.70 -19.51 2.60
N SER A 455 15.61 -20.63 1.87
CA SER A 455 16.64 -21.67 1.86
C SER A 455 17.90 -21.18 1.15
N ASN A 456 19.07 -21.42 1.75
CA ASN A 456 20.40 -21.10 1.20
C ASN A 456 20.77 -22.02 0.00
N GLU A 457 20.06 -21.91 -1.12
CA GLU A 457 20.41 -22.53 -2.39
C GLU A 457 20.25 -21.53 -3.53
N ASN A 458 21.25 -20.64 -3.69
CA ASN A 458 21.48 -19.87 -4.91
C ASN A 458 22.94 -19.37 -4.99
N THR A 459 23.90 -20.27 -4.86
CA THR A 459 25.29 -19.99 -5.27
C THR A 459 25.40 -20.08 -6.79
N VAL A 460 25.18 -18.96 -7.48
CA VAL A 460 25.51 -18.85 -8.90
C VAL A 460 27.03 -18.87 -9.06
N ARG A 461 27.59 -19.98 -9.54
CA ARG A 461 28.97 -20.03 -10.02
C ARG A 461 29.02 -19.40 -11.40
N SER A 462 29.82 -18.34 -11.55
CA SER A 462 30.25 -17.85 -12.86
C SER A 462 31.20 -18.85 -13.50
N GLU A 463 30.82 -19.47 -14.62
CA GLU A 463 31.78 -20.15 -15.50
C GLU A 463 32.60 -19.11 -16.29
N PRO A 464 33.92 -19.31 -16.47
CA PRO A 464 34.73 -18.43 -17.29
C PRO A 464 34.52 -18.74 -18.77
N THR A 465 34.07 -17.76 -19.54
CA THR A 465 34.05 -17.83 -21.00
C THR A 465 35.47 -17.87 -21.58
N ARG A 466 35.61 -18.61 -22.68
CA ARG A 466 36.79 -18.69 -23.54
C ARG A 466 36.55 -17.97 -24.85
#